data_AF-A0A7V2ANQ2-F1
#
_entry.id   AF-A0A7V2ANQ2-F1
#
_cell.length_a   1.000
_cell.length_b   1.000
_cell.length_c   1.000
_cell.angle_alpha   90.00
_cell.angle_beta   90.00
_cell.angle_gamma   90.00
#
_symmetry.space_group_name_H-M   'P 1'
#
loop_
_entity.id
_entity.type
_entity.pdbx_description
1 polymer ?
#
loop_
_entity_poly.entity_id
_entity_poly.type
_entity_poly.pdbx_seq_one_letter_code
_entity_poly.pdbx_strand_id
1 'polypeptide(L)'
;MYRIRVPRRPEDKDQTSVPSEGRTLRDKNSNSFETDFKDAVKLHDQGVKGDKDAVRKAHDILSDLYLRNTKNQLVQAYFGSATSLLGRDAVEPNKRFKLAMEGVKLLDDAVSNEPENTDIRLLRAYVCYRLPEEYFHRTETALEDFGYLISRYEREGGGFEKGLYLQLLLDY
;
A
#
# COMPACT_ATOMS: atom_id res chain seq x y z
N MET A 1 -44.85 -27.10 -52.21
CA MET A 1 -44.93 -25.77 -52.87
C MET A 1 -43.53 -25.16 -52.94
N TYR A 2 -43.28 -24.46 -54.04
CA TYR A 2 -42.12 -23.72 -54.54
C TYR A 2 -40.97 -23.26 -53.60
N ARG A 3 -39.76 -23.41 -54.15
CA ARG A 3 -38.44 -22.83 -53.82
C ARG A 3 -38.44 -21.31 -53.71
N ILE A 4 -37.50 -20.71 -52.94
CA ILE A 4 -36.62 -19.59 -53.38
C ILE A 4 -35.23 -19.64 -52.65
N ARG A 5 -34.16 -19.76 -53.48
CA ARG A 5 -32.75 -19.24 -53.49
C ARG A 5 -32.02 -18.85 -52.17
N VAL A 6 -30.70 -18.95 -51.98
CA VAL A 6 -29.46 -18.64 -52.78
C VAL A 6 -28.20 -19.13 -51.98
N PRO A 7 -26.91 -18.82 -52.31
CA PRO A 7 -25.98 -19.35 -53.31
C PRO A 7 -24.76 -20.14 -52.70
N ARG A 8 -23.93 -20.74 -53.58
CA ARG A 8 -22.59 -21.30 -53.24
C ARG A 8 -21.55 -20.20 -52.97
N ARG A 9 -20.58 -20.46 -52.10
CA ARG A 9 -19.26 -19.80 -52.09
C ARG A 9 -18.16 -20.87 -51.93
N PRO A 10 -17.11 -20.90 -52.77
CA PRO A 10 -15.95 -21.77 -52.56
C PRO A 10 -14.86 -21.07 -51.72
N GLU A 11 -13.88 -21.89 -51.37
CA GLU A 11 -12.82 -21.76 -50.36
C GLU A 11 -11.70 -20.75 -50.66
N ASP A 12 -10.92 -20.52 -49.59
CA ASP A 12 -9.45 -20.45 -49.51
C ASP A 12 -8.71 -19.09 -49.41
N LYS A 13 -7.99 -18.99 -48.27
CA LYS A 13 -6.65 -18.40 -47.97
C LYS A 13 -6.36 -16.94 -48.37
N ASP A 14 -5.94 -16.11 -47.42
CA ASP A 14 -4.53 -16.03 -47.01
C ASP A 14 -4.32 -15.01 -45.86
N GLN A 15 -3.19 -15.17 -45.20
CA GLN A 15 -2.69 -14.57 -43.98
C GLN A 15 -2.69 -13.04 -43.94
N THR A 16 -3.12 -12.46 -42.83
CA THR A 16 -2.46 -11.27 -42.26
C THR A 16 -2.32 -11.45 -40.75
N SER A 17 -1.08 -11.71 -40.35
CA SER A 17 -0.58 -11.65 -38.98
C SER A 17 -0.76 -10.25 -38.40
N VAL A 18 -1.54 -10.14 -37.32
CA VAL A 18 -1.59 -8.93 -36.49
C VAL A 18 -0.39 -8.94 -35.53
N PRO A 19 0.46 -7.91 -35.48
CA PRO A 19 1.64 -7.89 -34.61
C PRO A 19 1.25 -7.82 -33.12
N SER A 20 1.86 -8.68 -32.31
CA SER A 20 1.71 -8.80 -30.86
C SER A 20 2.52 -7.74 -30.08
N GLU A 21 2.35 -6.45 -30.38
CA GLU A 21 3.12 -5.36 -29.73
C GLU A 21 2.52 -4.89 -28.38
N GLY A 22 1.36 -5.40 -27.98
CA GLY A 22 0.64 -4.94 -26.78
C GLY A 22 1.08 -5.55 -25.44
N ARG A 23 1.88 -6.63 -25.41
CA ARG A 23 2.27 -7.29 -24.15
C ARG A 23 3.55 -6.73 -23.52
N THR A 24 4.52 -6.34 -24.34
CA THR A 24 5.88 -6.00 -23.91
C THR A 24 6.01 -4.71 -23.09
N LEU A 25 5.11 -3.75 -23.24
CA LEU A 25 5.13 -2.48 -22.48
C LEU A 25 4.43 -2.60 -21.12
N ARG A 26 3.35 -3.39 -21.03
CA ARG A 26 2.57 -3.59 -19.80
C ARG A 26 3.34 -4.42 -18.78
N ASP A 27 4.08 -5.43 -19.26
CA ASP A 27 4.88 -6.31 -18.41
C ASP A 27 6.12 -5.60 -17.82
N LYS A 28 6.76 -4.72 -18.60
CA LYS A 28 7.90 -3.90 -18.11
C LYS A 28 7.48 -2.90 -17.03
N ASN A 29 6.34 -2.23 -17.22
CA ASN A 29 5.86 -1.22 -16.28
C ASN A 29 5.37 -1.85 -14.96
N SER A 30 4.74 -3.03 -15.04
CA SER A 30 4.34 -3.80 -13.84
C SER A 30 5.55 -4.30 -13.05
N ASN A 31 6.59 -4.78 -13.74
CA ASN A 31 7.81 -5.26 -13.09
C ASN A 31 8.62 -4.11 -12.45
N SER A 32 8.65 -2.93 -13.08
CA SER A 32 9.25 -1.72 -12.50
C SER A 32 8.50 -1.26 -11.26
N PHE A 33 7.16 -1.21 -11.32
CA PHE A 33 6.33 -0.80 -10.17
C PHE A 33 6.54 -1.71 -8.95
N GLU A 34 6.52 -3.04 -9.16
CA GLU A 34 6.71 -3.99 -8.06
C GLU A 34 8.12 -3.90 -7.47
N THR A 35 9.14 -3.66 -8.30
CA THR A 35 10.52 -3.47 -7.85
C THR A 35 10.66 -2.19 -7.04
N ASP A 36 10.16 -1.06 -7.57
CA ASP A 36 10.14 0.25 -6.89
C ASP A 36 9.44 0.13 -5.52
N PHE A 37 8.29 -0.55 -5.49
CA PHE A 37 7.51 -0.72 -4.27
C PHE A 37 8.25 -1.57 -3.23
N LYS A 38 8.85 -2.70 -3.64
CA LYS A 38 9.65 -3.54 -2.73
C LYS A 38 10.84 -2.78 -2.16
N ASP A 39 11.51 -1.97 -2.95
CA ASP A 39 12.65 -1.19 -2.48
C ASP A 39 12.22 -0.05 -1.56
N ALA A 40 11.09 0.60 -1.85
CA ALA A 40 10.49 1.57 -0.96
C ALA A 40 10.11 0.98 0.40
N VAL A 41 9.53 -0.23 0.44
CA VAL A 41 9.21 -0.92 1.70
C VAL A 41 10.47 -1.21 2.51
N LYS A 42 11.55 -1.71 1.89
CA LYS A 42 12.83 -1.93 2.59
C LYS A 42 13.41 -0.64 3.17
N LEU A 43 13.34 0.46 2.42
CA LEU A 43 13.79 1.78 2.88
C LEU A 43 12.90 2.30 4.02
N HIS A 44 11.59 2.07 3.95
CA HIS A 44 10.66 2.39 5.02
C HIS A 44 11.02 1.63 6.30
N ASP A 45 11.27 0.32 6.23
CA ASP A 45 11.67 -0.50 7.38
C ASP A 45 12.98 0.01 8.04
N GLN A 46 13.94 0.45 7.22
CA GLN A 46 15.16 1.11 7.71
C GLN A 46 14.83 2.45 8.38
N GLY A 47 13.91 3.21 7.82
CA GLY A 47 13.41 4.46 8.40
C GLY A 47 12.69 4.29 9.73
N VAL A 48 11.91 3.22 9.90
CA VAL A 48 11.29 2.82 11.17
C VAL A 48 12.36 2.55 12.23
N LYS A 49 13.50 1.97 11.84
CA LYS A 49 14.68 1.71 12.68
C LYS A 49 15.55 2.96 12.95
N GLY A 50 15.21 4.10 12.36
CA GLY A 50 15.84 5.40 12.64
C GLY A 50 16.70 5.99 11.52
N ASP A 51 16.81 5.33 10.36
CA ASP A 51 17.55 5.86 9.22
C ASP A 51 16.77 6.98 8.52
N LYS A 52 17.13 8.23 8.81
CA LYS A 52 16.47 9.42 8.24
C LYS A 52 16.65 9.56 6.73
N ASP A 53 17.73 9.02 6.17
CA ASP A 53 17.99 9.10 4.74
C ASP A 53 17.13 8.08 4.00
N ALA A 54 16.95 6.89 4.60
CA ALA A 54 16.02 5.90 4.12
C ALA A 54 14.57 6.40 4.15
N VAL A 55 14.15 7.14 5.20
CA VAL A 55 12.81 7.78 5.25
C VAL A 55 12.59 8.69 4.04
N ARG A 56 13.55 9.57 3.74
CA ARG A 56 13.42 10.50 2.60
C ARG A 56 13.29 9.74 1.28
N LYS A 57 14.17 8.76 1.04
CA LYS A 57 14.13 7.94 -0.18
C LYS A 57 12.83 7.13 -0.29
N ALA A 58 12.38 6.51 0.79
CA ALA A 58 11.13 5.76 0.83
C ALA A 58 9.95 6.68 0.48
N HIS A 59 9.86 7.84 1.13
CA HIS A 59 8.81 8.81 0.87
C HIS A 59 8.79 9.26 -0.60
N ASP A 60 9.94 9.59 -1.18
CA ASP A 60 10.02 10.05 -2.57
C ASP A 60 9.54 8.98 -3.56
N ILE A 61 9.97 7.72 -3.38
CA ILE A 61 9.53 6.60 -4.23
C ILE A 61 8.03 6.33 -4.04
N LEU A 62 7.55 6.31 -2.79
CA LEU A 62 6.14 6.05 -2.47
C LEU A 62 5.22 7.15 -2.97
N SER A 63 5.66 8.41 -2.91
CA SER A 63 4.92 9.54 -3.45
C SER A 63 4.72 9.38 -4.96
N ASP A 64 5.79 9.04 -5.68
CA ASP A 64 5.73 8.82 -7.12
C ASP A 64 4.88 7.58 -7.48
N LEU A 65 5.00 6.47 -6.73
CA LEU A 65 4.14 5.29 -6.90
C LEU A 65 2.66 5.61 -6.65
N TYR A 66 2.37 6.39 -5.61
CA TYR A 66 1.01 6.81 -5.28
C TYR A 66 0.41 7.68 -6.39
N LEU A 67 1.18 8.62 -6.95
CA LEU A 67 0.74 9.45 -8.08
C LEU A 67 0.51 8.62 -9.35
N ARG A 68 1.34 7.61 -9.61
CA ARG A 68 1.19 6.69 -10.76
C ARG A 68 0.00 5.74 -10.59
N ASN A 69 -0.38 5.39 -9.36
CA ASN A 69 -1.45 4.46 -9.07
C ASN A 69 -2.16 4.76 -7.74
N THR A 70 -3.04 5.76 -7.77
CA THR A 70 -3.80 6.21 -6.59
C THR A 70 -4.82 5.19 -6.07
N LYS A 71 -5.06 4.09 -6.79
CA LYS A 71 -6.01 3.05 -6.37
C LYS A 71 -5.40 2.00 -5.45
N ASN A 72 -4.07 1.91 -5.38
CA ASN A 72 -3.39 0.92 -4.53
C ASN A 72 -3.33 1.43 -3.08
N GLN A 73 -4.20 0.90 -2.22
CA GLN A 73 -4.32 1.35 -0.83
C GLN A 73 -3.10 0.98 0.01
N LEU A 74 -2.39 -0.10 -0.33
CA LEU A 74 -1.17 -0.47 0.36
C LEU A 74 -0.05 0.53 0.08
N VAL A 75 0.11 0.99 -1.18
CA VAL A 75 1.03 2.08 -1.52
C VAL A 75 0.66 3.36 -0.78
N GLN A 76 -0.63 3.71 -0.75
CA GLN A 76 -1.11 4.87 0.00
C GLN A 76 -0.77 4.77 1.50
N ALA A 77 -0.93 3.59 2.10
CA ALA A 77 -0.63 3.36 3.50
C ALA A 77 0.87 3.50 3.79
N TYR A 78 1.74 2.88 2.98
CA TYR A 78 3.18 3.05 3.11
C TYR A 78 3.60 4.50 2.89
N PHE A 79 3.00 5.19 1.92
CA PHE A 79 3.24 6.61 1.70
C PHE A 79 2.85 7.43 2.94
N GLY A 80 1.67 7.21 3.50
CA GLY A 80 1.22 7.85 4.74
C GLY A 80 2.17 7.59 5.92
N SER A 81 2.59 6.34 6.10
CA SER A 81 3.56 5.98 7.14
C SER A 81 4.91 6.68 6.95
N ALA A 82 5.44 6.71 5.72
CA ALA A 82 6.67 7.42 5.39
C ALA A 82 6.53 8.95 5.60
N THR A 83 5.38 9.54 5.31
CA THR A 83 5.06 10.95 5.58
C THR A 83 5.09 11.25 7.09
N SER A 84 4.52 10.37 7.92
CA SER A 84 4.61 10.50 9.38
C SER A 84 6.05 10.37 9.89
N LEU A 85 6.87 9.48 9.30
CA LEU A 85 8.30 9.37 9.59
C LEU A 85 9.09 10.64 9.18
N LEU A 86 8.76 11.27 8.05
CA LEU A 86 9.31 12.59 7.71
C LEU A 86 8.93 13.64 8.75
N GLY A 87 7.71 13.59 9.28
CA GLY A 87 7.28 14.42 10.39
C GLY A 87 8.18 14.25 11.62
N ARG A 88 8.41 13.00 12.05
CA ARG A 88 9.33 12.66 13.15
C ARG A 88 10.70 13.31 12.96
N ASP A 89 11.23 13.27 11.74
CA ASP A 89 12.58 13.73 11.43
C ASP A 89 12.68 15.25 11.18
N ALA A 90 11.54 15.95 11.01
CA ALA A 90 11.49 17.38 10.78
C ALA A 90 11.94 18.20 12.00
N VAL A 91 12.75 19.23 11.77
CA VAL A 91 13.26 20.15 12.80
C VAL A 91 12.18 21.16 13.20
N GLU A 92 11.45 21.69 12.22
CA GLU A 92 10.43 22.72 12.44
C GLU A 92 9.14 22.11 13.03
N PRO A 93 8.67 22.56 14.22
CA PRO A 93 7.51 21.98 14.88
C PRO A 93 6.23 21.99 14.03
N ASN A 94 5.95 23.09 13.32
CA ASN A 94 4.77 23.20 12.46
C ASN A 94 4.82 22.20 11.29
N LYS A 95 6.00 22.01 10.70
CA LYS A 95 6.21 21.05 9.61
C LYS A 95 6.05 19.61 10.13
N ARG A 96 6.62 19.31 11.30
CA ARG A 96 6.45 18.02 11.99
C ARG A 96 4.98 17.69 12.20
N PHE A 97 4.22 18.62 12.78
CA PHE A 97 2.80 18.41 13.06
C PHE A 97 1.99 18.21 11.78
N LYS A 98 2.22 19.06 10.77
CA LYS A 98 1.55 18.96 9.47
C LYS A 98 1.79 17.59 8.81
N LEU A 99 3.04 17.15 8.75
CA LEU A 99 3.41 15.86 8.13
C LEU A 99 2.82 14.67 8.91
N ALA A 100 2.83 14.73 10.24
CA ALA A 100 2.19 13.70 11.06
C ALA A 100 0.68 13.59 10.76
N MET A 101 -0.03 14.73 10.73
CA MET A 101 -1.45 14.78 10.39
C MET A 101 -1.75 14.28 8.96
N GLU A 102 -0.92 14.65 8.00
CA GLU A 102 -1.05 14.21 6.61
C GLU A 102 -0.86 12.69 6.47
N GLY A 103 0.16 12.15 7.12
CA GLY A 103 0.41 10.71 7.12
C GLY A 103 -0.72 9.91 7.77
N VAL A 104 -1.25 10.39 8.90
CA VAL A 104 -2.41 9.76 9.56
C VAL A 104 -3.65 9.80 8.66
N LYS A 105 -3.92 10.92 7.99
CA LYS A 105 -5.07 11.01 7.07
C LYS A 105 -4.97 9.99 5.94
N LEU A 106 -3.78 9.84 5.32
CA LEU A 106 -3.56 8.85 4.28
C LEU A 106 -3.81 7.42 4.76
N LEU A 107 -3.42 7.12 6.01
CA LEU A 107 -3.63 5.81 6.64
C LEU A 107 -5.10 5.56 6.98
N ASP A 108 -5.80 6.56 7.52
CA ASP A 108 -7.24 6.50 7.78
C ASP A 108 -8.01 6.20 6.48
N ASP A 109 -7.69 6.94 5.41
CA ASP A 109 -8.28 6.75 4.10
C ASP A 109 -7.96 5.34 3.54
N ALA A 110 -6.74 4.83 3.73
CA ALA A 110 -6.36 3.50 3.25
C ALA A 110 -7.10 2.38 3.99
N VAL A 111 -7.23 2.46 5.33
CA VAL A 111 -8.01 1.48 6.11
C VAL A 111 -9.49 1.58 5.77
N SER A 112 -10.03 2.78 5.53
CA SER A 112 -11.44 2.93 5.14
C SER A 112 -11.75 2.25 3.81
N ASN A 113 -10.78 2.18 2.89
CA ASN A 113 -10.95 1.54 1.58
C ASN A 113 -10.67 0.03 1.62
N GLU A 114 -9.69 -0.41 2.41
CA GLU A 114 -9.32 -1.83 2.57
C GLU A 114 -9.29 -2.22 4.05
N PRO A 115 -10.46 -2.31 4.72
CA PRO A 115 -10.53 -2.49 6.17
C PRO A 115 -10.11 -3.87 6.66
N GLU A 116 -9.88 -4.84 5.77
CA GLU A 116 -9.42 -6.18 6.13
C GLU A 116 -7.93 -6.41 5.84
N ASN A 117 -7.25 -5.42 5.24
CA ASN A 117 -5.84 -5.53 4.90
C ASN A 117 -4.99 -5.35 6.16
N THR A 118 -4.35 -6.43 6.59
CA THR A 118 -3.56 -6.48 7.82
C THR A 118 -2.34 -5.58 7.77
N ASP A 119 -1.68 -5.44 6.61
CA ASP A 119 -0.50 -4.59 6.48
C ASP A 119 -0.86 -3.11 6.64
N ILE A 120 -1.98 -2.68 6.04
CA ILE A 120 -2.47 -1.30 6.15
C ILE A 120 -2.83 -0.97 7.60
N ARG A 121 -3.56 -1.87 8.28
CA ARG A 121 -3.88 -1.70 9.71
C ARG A 121 -2.65 -1.70 10.59
N LEU A 122 -1.66 -2.54 10.30
CA LEU A 122 -0.41 -2.58 11.05
C LEU A 122 0.34 -1.24 10.97
N LEU A 123 0.43 -0.66 9.76
CA LEU A 123 1.04 0.64 9.54
C LEU A 123 0.29 1.74 10.32
N ARG A 124 -1.05 1.73 10.27
CA ARG A 124 -1.86 2.71 11.00
C ARG A 124 -1.71 2.56 12.51
N ALA A 125 -1.77 1.34 13.03
CA ALA A 125 -1.63 1.04 14.44
C ALA A 125 -0.33 1.64 15.01
N TYR A 126 0.81 1.34 14.38
CA TYR A 126 2.11 1.80 14.87
C TYR A 126 2.36 3.28 14.68
N VAL A 127 1.81 3.90 13.63
CA VAL A 127 1.87 5.37 13.51
C VAL A 127 1.05 6.01 14.62
N CYS A 128 -0.21 5.60 14.79
CA CYS A 128 -1.11 6.14 15.81
C CYS A 128 -0.56 5.94 17.24
N TYR A 129 -0.03 4.76 17.55
CA TYR A 129 0.56 4.43 18.84
C TYR A 129 1.75 5.34 19.23
N ARG A 130 2.49 5.84 18.24
CA ARG A 130 3.68 6.69 18.47
C ARG A 130 3.36 8.19 18.53
N LEU A 131 2.12 8.59 18.29
CA LEU A 131 1.72 9.99 18.32
C LEU A 131 1.37 10.43 19.75
N PRO A 132 1.73 11.67 20.15
CA PRO A 132 1.31 12.19 21.45
C PRO A 132 -0.21 12.32 21.55
N GLU A 133 -0.79 11.66 22.55
CA GLU A 133 -2.25 11.57 22.71
C GLU A 133 -2.90 12.93 22.93
N GLU A 134 -2.23 13.85 23.63
CA GLU A 134 -2.75 15.18 23.97
C GLU A 134 -3.03 16.07 22.75
N TYR A 135 -2.42 15.75 21.61
CA TYR A 135 -2.56 16.54 20.38
C TYR A 135 -3.28 15.79 19.26
N PHE A 136 -3.13 14.47 19.18
CA PHE A 136 -3.59 13.69 18.04
C PHE A 136 -4.83 12.85 18.33
N HIS A 137 -5.06 12.45 19.59
CA HIS A 137 -6.19 11.61 20.01
C HIS A 137 -6.29 10.30 19.21
N ARG A 138 -5.19 9.53 19.14
CA ARG A 138 -5.04 8.36 18.26
C ARG A 138 -4.81 7.04 18.99
N THR A 139 -4.74 7.06 20.32
CA THR A 139 -4.56 5.84 21.12
C THR A 139 -5.70 4.84 20.88
N GLU A 140 -6.96 5.30 20.85
CA GLU A 140 -8.10 4.42 20.60
C GLU A 140 -8.02 3.74 19.21
N THR A 141 -7.63 4.49 18.17
CA THR A 141 -7.43 3.94 16.82
C THR A 141 -6.32 2.88 16.79
N ALA A 142 -5.21 3.12 17.51
CA ALA A 142 -4.14 2.13 17.60
C ALA A 142 -4.59 0.84 18.29
N LEU A 143 -5.34 0.96 19.39
CA LEU A 143 -5.89 -0.19 20.11
C LEU A 143 -6.90 -0.97 19.27
N GLU A 144 -7.75 -0.28 18.49
CA GLU A 144 -8.68 -0.93 17.56
C GLU A 144 -7.92 -1.81 16.54
N ASP A 145 -6.87 -1.26 15.92
CA ASP A 145 -6.10 -1.99 14.91
C ASP A 145 -5.29 -3.15 15.53
N PHE A 146 -4.65 -2.94 16.67
CA PHE A 146 -3.97 -4.01 17.40
C PHE A 146 -4.94 -5.14 17.77
N GLY A 147 -6.10 -4.80 18.33
CA GLY A 147 -7.15 -5.77 18.68
C GLY A 147 -7.66 -6.54 17.46
N TYR A 148 -7.85 -5.85 16.32
CA TYR A 148 -8.20 -6.49 15.05
C TYR A 148 -7.13 -7.51 14.63
N LEU A 149 -5.86 -7.11 14.63
CA LEU A 149 -4.73 -7.95 14.19
C LEU A 149 -4.53 -9.18 15.08
N ILE A 150 -4.61 -9.01 16.41
CA ILE A 150 -4.55 -10.10 17.39
C ILE A 150 -5.70 -11.08 17.13
N SER A 151 -6.93 -10.59 17.07
CA SER A 151 -8.12 -11.42 16.82
C SER A 151 -8.04 -12.16 15.49
N ARG A 152 -7.48 -11.51 14.46
CA ARG A 152 -7.30 -12.08 13.13
C ARG A 152 -6.28 -13.22 13.13
N TYR A 153 -5.19 -13.07 13.87
CA TYR A 153 -4.17 -14.12 14.02
C TYR A 153 -4.73 -15.34 14.77
N GLU A 154 -5.46 -15.11 15.86
CA GLU A 154 -6.02 -16.17 16.71
C GLU A 154 -7.08 -17.01 16.01
N ARG A 155 -7.95 -16.39 15.21
CA ARG A 155 -9.03 -17.10 14.50
C ARG A 155 -8.52 -17.97 13.35
N GLU A 156 -7.51 -17.50 12.63
CA GLU A 156 -7.06 -18.15 11.38
C GLU A 156 -5.77 -18.94 11.52
N GLY A 157 -5.18 -18.98 12.72
CA GLY A 157 -4.03 -19.84 13.01
C GLY A 157 -2.71 -19.40 12.36
N GLY A 158 -2.61 -18.12 12.00
CA GLY A 158 -1.43 -17.53 11.38
C GLY A 158 -1.78 -16.72 10.12
N GLY A 159 -1.56 -15.40 10.18
CA GLY A 159 -1.68 -14.49 9.03
C GLY A 159 -0.44 -13.59 8.84
N PHE A 160 0.49 -13.63 9.80
CA PHE A 160 1.78 -12.96 9.79
C PHE A 160 2.72 -13.71 10.74
N GLU A 161 3.99 -13.29 10.82
CA GLU A 161 4.98 -14.00 11.63
C GLU A 161 4.62 -14.02 13.12
N LYS A 162 4.87 -15.15 13.80
CA LYS A 162 4.61 -15.30 15.24
C LYS A 162 5.33 -14.23 16.08
N GLY A 163 6.50 -13.79 15.66
CA GLY A 163 7.23 -12.70 16.32
C GLY A 163 6.43 -11.40 16.34
N LEU A 164 5.78 -11.05 15.23
CA LEU A 164 4.90 -9.88 15.16
C LEU A 164 3.68 -10.04 16.05
N TYR A 165 3.06 -11.23 16.13
CA TYR A 165 1.96 -11.48 17.06
C TYR A 165 2.34 -11.24 18.53
N LEU A 166 3.50 -11.76 18.94
CA LEU A 166 4.01 -11.54 20.30
C LEU A 166 4.28 -10.06 20.57
N GLN A 167 4.80 -9.33 19.59
CA GLN A 167 5.01 -7.90 19.70
C GLN A 167 3.68 -7.14 19.85
N LEU A 168 2.67 -7.49 19.05
CA LEU A 168 1.33 -6.89 19.16
C LEU A 168 0.72 -7.10 20.55
N LEU A 169 0.89 -8.28 21.16
CA LEU A 169 0.42 -8.54 22.53
C LEU A 169 1.17 -7.75 23.61
N LEU A 170 2.42 -7.35 23.35
CA LEU A 170 3.21 -6.53 24.27
C LEU A 170 2.86 -5.04 24.14
N ASP A 171 2.49 -4.61 22.94
CA ASP A 171 2.19 -3.21 22.61
C ASP A 171 0.70 -2.85 22.84
N TYR A 172 -0.19 -3.86 22.93
CA TYR A 172 -1.62 -3.73 23.23
C TYR A 172 -1.90 -3.61 24.74
#